data_AF-R7NFE9-F1
#
_entry.id   AF-R7NFE9-F1
#
_cell.length_a   1.000
_cell.length_b   1.000
_cell.length_c   1.000
_cell.angle_alpha   90.00
_cell.angle_beta   90.00
_cell.angle_gamma   90.00
#
_symmetry.space_group_name_H-M   'P 1'
#
loop_
_entity.id
_entity.type
_entity.pdbx_description
1 polymer ?
#
loop_
_entity_poly.entity_id
_entity_poly.type
_entity_poly.pdbx_seq_one_letter_code
_entity_poly.pdbx_strand_id
1 'polypeptide(L)'
;MEDRIILEKSSIIIVGDFYMKERQNKNIIFLNLIYQNAQMGLIGIDTVIKKVENNKIAKLIQEQRKEYEKFLEDAKSILIKYGAKEEEISKLKELSSKAMAEVMTMNKGDKEIAKLMMEGNQKGVLEITAELNQYEGDDEEILSLAKRLLETEEHNREEFKQYL
;
A
#
# COMPACT_ATOMS: atom_id res chain seq x y z
N MET A 1 -23.17 18.32 44.11
CA MET A 1 -23.80 18.46 42.77
C MET A 1 -22.73 18.38 41.68
N GLU A 2 -21.53 18.92 41.93
CA GLU A 2 -20.36 18.86 41.04
C GLU A 2 -19.85 17.42 40.77
N ASP A 3 -19.83 16.54 41.77
CA ASP A 3 -19.32 15.16 41.59
C ASP A 3 -20.13 14.32 40.60
N ARG A 4 -21.45 14.56 40.48
CA ARG A 4 -22.30 13.86 39.50
C ARG A 4 -22.02 14.32 38.07
N ILE A 5 -21.67 15.59 37.88
CA ILE A 5 -21.36 16.19 36.56
C ILE A 5 -20.01 15.67 36.05
N ILE A 6 -19.04 15.45 36.94
CA ILE A 6 -17.72 14.90 36.58
C ILE A 6 -17.85 13.43 36.15
N LEU A 7 -18.63 12.62 36.89
CA LEU A 7 -18.86 11.21 36.55
C LEU A 7 -19.62 11.04 35.22
N GLU A 8 -20.62 11.87 34.92
CA GLU A 8 -21.31 11.85 33.62
C GLU A 8 -20.37 12.27 32.46
N LYS A 9 -19.55 13.31 32.64
CA LYS A 9 -18.57 13.73 31.62
C LYS A 9 -17.51 12.66 31.36
N SER A 10 -16.98 12.04 32.41
CA SER A 10 -16.01 10.93 32.26
C SER A 10 -16.63 9.72 31.58
N SER A 11 -17.90 9.40 31.88
CA SER A 11 -18.62 8.29 31.24
C SER A 11 -18.89 8.58 29.76
N ILE A 12 -19.26 9.82 29.40
CA ILE A 12 -19.48 10.23 28.00
C ILE A 12 -18.18 10.22 27.19
N ILE A 13 -17.05 10.62 27.79
CA ILE A 13 -15.74 10.56 27.12
C ILE A 13 -15.32 9.10 26.92
N ILE A 14 -15.45 8.24 27.94
CA ILE A 14 -15.12 6.81 27.82
C ILE A 14 -16.04 6.10 26.81
N VAL A 15 -17.33 6.42 26.81
CA VAL A 15 -18.30 5.89 25.85
C VAL A 15 -18.00 6.46 24.46
N GLY A 16 -17.66 7.74 24.31
CA GLY A 16 -17.23 8.32 23.04
C GLY A 16 -15.97 7.65 22.48
N ASP A 17 -14.95 7.47 23.30
CA ASP A 17 -13.70 6.77 22.96
C ASP A 17 -13.94 5.28 22.66
N PHE A 18 -14.90 4.65 23.33
CA PHE A 18 -15.33 3.27 23.09
C PHE A 18 -16.12 3.14 21.77
N TYR A 19 -17.05 4.05 21.48
CA TYR A 19 -17.81 4.10 20.23
C TYR A 19 -16.95 4.51 19.03
N MET A 20 -15.86 5.24 19.24
CA MET A 20 -14.82 5.49 18.23
C MET A 20 -13.92 4.27 18.00
N LYS A 21 -13.85 3.33 18.94
CA LYS A 21 -13.04 2.10 18.85
C LYS A 21 -13.72 0.95 18.09
N GLU A 22 -15.06 0.92 18.04
CA GLU A 22 -15.82 -0.18 17.40
C GLU A 22 -16.20 0.05 15.93
N ARG A 23 -16.02 1.26 15.39
CA ARG A 23 -16.00 1.49 13.94
C ARG A 23 -14.55 1.66 13.53
N GLN A 24 -13.96 0.64 12.89
CA GLN A 24 -12.67 0.83 12.24
C GLN A 24 -12.82 2.03 11.29
N ASN A 25 -12.07 3.09 11.54
CA ASN A 25 -12.19 4.32 10.78
C ASN A 25 -11.88 3.97 9.32
N LYS A 26 -12.83 4.23 8.40
CA LYS A 26 -12.69 3.91 6.98
C LYS A 26 -11.39 4.50 6.40
N ASN A 27 -10.94 5.63 6.94
CA ASN A 27 -9.69 6.29 6.59
C ASN A 27 -8.47 5.44 7.00
N ILE A 28 -8.49 4.85 8.20
CA ILE A 28 -7.44 3.94 8.67
C ILE A 28 -7.43 2.66 7.80
N ILE A 29 -8.61 2.09 7.50
CA ILE A 29 -8.71 0.90 6.64
C ILE A 29 -8.10 1.19 5.27
N PHE A 30 -8.50 2.29 4.65
CA PHE A 30 -8.04 2.62 3.31
C PHE A 30 -6.55 2.98 3.28
N LEU A 31 -6.05 3.69 4.30
CA LEU A 31 -4.61 3.95 4.45
C LEU A 31 -3.80 2.65 4.62
N ASN A 32 -4.31 1.68 5.38
CA ASN A 32 -3.66 0.38 5.52
C ASN A 32 -3.68 -0.42 4.21
N LEU A 33 -4.73 -0.30 3.40
CA LEU A 33 -4.77 -0.88 2.05
C LEU A 33 -3.68 -0.26 1.14
N ILE A 34 -3.56 1.07 1.12
CA ILE A 34 -2.49 1.78 0.38
C ILE A 34 -1.11 1.30 0.86
N TYR A 35 -0.91 1.25 2.17
CA TYR A 35 0.34 0.81 2.78
C TYR A 35 0.70 -0.63 2.39
N GLN A 36 -0.25 -1.56 2.52
CA GLN A 36 -0.03 -2.97 2.20
C GLN A 36 0.19 -3.21 0.71
N ASN A 37 -0.48 -2.43 -0.16
CA ASN A 37 -0.27 -2.50 -1.60
C ASN A 37 1.19 -2.10 -1.95
N ALA A 38 1.66 -0.96 -1.43
CA ALA A 38 3.06 -0.55 -1.62
C ALA A 38 4.06 -1.55 -1.01
N GLN A 39 3.74 -2.14 0.14
CA GLN A 39 4.58 -3.16 0.79
C GLN A 39 4.71 -4.42 -0.08
N MET A 40 3.61 -4.84 -0.71
CA MET A 40 3.59 -5.96 -1.66
C MET A 40 4.40 -5.64 -2.92
N GLY A 41 4.33 -4.40 -3.44
CA GLY A 41 5.16 -3.92 -4.54
C GLY A 41 6.66 -4.05 -4.24
N LEU A 42 7.11 -3.62 -3.07
CA LEU A 42 8.50 -3.75 -2.64
C LEU A 42 8.97 -5.21 -2.55
N ILE A 43 8.12 -6.11 -2.06
CA ILE A 43 8.45 -7.55 -2.00
C ILE A 43 8.68 -8.10 -3.41
N GLY A 44 7.82 -7.76 -4.37
CA GLY A 44 8.00 -8.17 -5.75
C GLY A 44 9.29 -7.62 -6.37
N ILE A 45 9.55 -6.33 -6.17
CA ILE A 45 10.76 -5.65 -6.64
C ILE A 45 12.03 -6.28 -6.07
N ASP A 46 12.09 -6.48 -4.75
CA ASP A 46 13.29 -7.00 -4.08
C ASP A 46 13.65 -8.42 -4.54
N THR A 47 12.65 -9.21 -4.99
CA THR A 47 12.86 -10.54 -5.59
C THR A 47 13.47 -10.47 -6.99
N VAL A 48 13.14 -9.46 -7.81
CA VAL A 48 13.61 -9.40 -9.21
C VAL A 48 14.86 -8.55 -9.41
N ILE A 49 15.13 -7.58 -8.54
CA ILE A 49 16.13 -6.54 -8.77
C ILE A 49 17.56 -7.06 -8.96
N LYS A 50 17.88 -8.23 -8.39
CA LYS A 50 19.19 -8.90 -8.52
C LYS A 50 19.26 -9.87 -9.70
N LYS A 51 18.14 -10.11 -10.38
CA LYS A 51 17.99 -11.09 -11.48
C LYS A 51 18.00 -10.42 -12.85
N VAL A 52 17.87 -9.10 -12.91
CA VAL A 52 17.84 -8.32 -14.15
C VAL A 52 19.25 -7.94 -14.57
N GLU A 53 19.59 -8.21 -15.84
CA GLU A 53 20.87 -7.85 -16.44
C GLU A 53 20.79 -6.56 -17.27
N ASN A 54 19.62 -6.29 -17.87
CA ASN A 54 19.40 -5.07 -18.64
C ASN A 54 19.37 -3.82 -17.74
N ASN A 55 20.38 -2.96 -17.91
CA ASN A 55 20.53 -1.72 -17.15
C ASN A 55 19.31 -0.78 -17.19
N LYS A 56 18.55 -0.74 -18.29
CA LYS A 56 17.36 0.12 -18.38
C LYS A 56 16.22 -0.44 -17.52
N ILE A 57 15.97 -1.75 -17.60
CA ILE A 57 14.96 -2.44 -16.77
C ILE A 57 15.35 -2.34 -15.30
N ALA A 58 16.63 -2.56 -14.97
CA ALA A 58 17.13 -2.42 -13.60
C ALA A 58 16.94 -1.00 -13.05
N LYS A 59 17.15 0.02 -13.89
CA LYS A 59 16.90 1.42 -13.51
C LYS A 59 15.42 1.66 -13.19
N LEU A 60 14.50 1.21 -14.05
CA LEU A 60 13.05 1.32 -13.80
C LEU A 60 12.66 0.66 -12.48
N ILE A 61 13.12 -0.57 -12.23
CA ILE A 61 12.84 -1.28 -10.97
C ILE A 61 13.35 -0.50 -9.74
N GLN A 62 14.51 0.13 -9.83
CA GLN A 62 15.06 0.96 -8.75
C GLN A 62 14.28 2.26 -8.52
N GLU A 63 13.73 2.85 -9.58
CA GLU A 63 12.86 4.02 -9.50
C GLU A 63 11.55 3.67 -8.79
N GLN A 64 10.89 2.57 -9.21
CA GLN A 64 9.67 2.07 -8.54
C GLN A 64 9.89 1.73 -7.08
N ARG A 65 11.05 1.14 -6.76
CA ARG A 65 11.40 0.82 -5.37
C ARG A 65 11.33 2.06 -4.47
N LYS A 66 11.87 3.20 -4.95
CA LYS A 66 11.86 4.46 -4.20
C LYS A 66 10.46 5.05 -4.09
N GLU A 67 9.66 4.93 -5.13
CA GLU A 67 8.26 5.38 -5.13
C GLU A 67 7.46 4.63 -4.07
N TYR A 68 7.55 3.30 -4.04
CA TYR A 68 6.86 2.49 -3.03
C TYR A 68 7.37 2.75 -1.61
N GLU A 69 8.68 2.91 -1.39
CA GLU A 69 9.21 3.34 -0.09
C GLU A 69 8.59 4.66 0.35
N LYS A 70 8.43 5.61 -0.58
CA LYS A 70 7.80 6.90 -0.28
C LYS A 70 6.31 6.75 0.06
N PHE A 71 5.57 5.87 -0.61
CA PHE A 71 4.18 5.58 -0.27
C PHE A 71 4.02 4.96 1.12
N LEU A 72 4.95 4.09 1.54
CA LEU A 72 4.96 3.57 2.91
C LEU A 72 5.15 4.68 3.94
N GLU A 73 6.11 5.58 3.71
CA GLU A 73 6.36 6.72 4.60
C GLU A 73 5.16 7.68 4.68
N ASP A 74 4.59 8.03 3.52
CA ASP A 74 3.44 8.93 3.43
C ASP A 74 2.23 8.33 4.15
N ALA A 75 1.91 7.05 3.90
CA ALA A 75 0.80 6.37 4.57
C ALA A 75 0.99 6.30 6.09
N LYS A 76 2.20 5.96 6.57
CA LYS A 76 2.52 5.98 8.01
C LYS A 76 2.32 7.36 8.63
N SER A 77 2.79 8.40 7.94
CA SER A 77 2.65 9.78 8.40
C SER A 77 1.18 10.19 8.57
N ILE A 78 0.32 9.82 7.62
CA ILE A 78 -1.11 10.12 7.70
C ILE A 78 -1.79 9.29 8.80
N LEU A 79 -1.48 7.99 8.91
CA LEU A 79 -2.02 7.11 9.96
C LEU A 79 -1.79 7.65 11.37
N ILE A 80 -0.63 8.26 11.63
CA ILE A 80 -0.32 8.88 12.93
C ILE A 80 -1.30 10.02 13.25
N LYS A 81 -1.76 10.78 12.25
CA LYS A 81 -2.76 11.86 12.45
C LYS A 81 -4.11 11.32 12.91
N TYR A 82 -4.38 10.05 12.58
CA TYR A 82 -5.57 9.31 13.00
C TYR A 82 -5.37 8.52 14.31
N GLY A 83 -4.22 8.68 14.98
CA GLY A 83 -3.90 7.91 16.18
C GLY A 83 -3.66 6.42 15.91
N ALA A 84 -3.37 6.05 14.66
CA ALA A 84 -3.19 4.69 14.21
C ALA A 84 -1.72 4.41 13.85
N LYS A 85 -1.37 3.12 13.80
CA LYS A 85 -0.14 2.62 13.20
C LYS A 85 -0.49 1.79 11.98
N GLU A 86 0.49 1.64 11.10
CA GLU A 86 0.38 0.77 9.94
C GLU A 86 0.11 -0.68 10.34
N GLU A 87 -0.79 -1.31 9.58
CA GLU A 87 -0.99 -2.75 9.58
C GLU A 87 -0.14 -3.34 8.46
N GLU A 88 1.04 -3.86 8.80
CA GLU A 88 1.85 -4.62 7.86
C GLU A 88 1.12 -5.91 7.42
N ILE A 89 1.41 -6.39 6.22
CA ILE A 89 0.98 -7.74 5.83
C ILE A 89 1.50 -8.75 6.87
N SER A 90 0.71 -9.78 7.14
CA SER A 90 1.13 -10.81 8.09
C SER A 90 2.44 -11.48 7.63
N LYS A 91 3.32 -11.84 8.58
CA LYS A 91 4.60 -12.52 8.27
C LYS A 91 4.41 -13.77 7.40
N LEU A 92 3.30 -14.49 7.58
CA LEU A 92 2.96 -15.64 6.75
C LEU A 92 2.63 -15.22 5.31
N LYS A 93 1.87 -14.15 5.11
CA LYS A 93 1.58 -13.58 3.79
C LYS A 93 2.86 -13.06 3.14
N GLU A 94 3.72 -12.38 3.88
CA GLU A 94 5.02 -11.92 3.38
C GLU A 94 5.89 -13.08 2.89
N LEU A 95 6.09 -14.11 3.73
CA LEU A 95 6.91 -15.28 3.40
C LEU A 95 6.36 -16.04 2.19
N SER A 96 5.05 -16.28 2.15
CA SER A 96 4.42 -16.96 1.02
C SER A 96 4.48 -16.15 -0.28
N SER A 97 4.34 -14.82 -0.18
CA SER A 97 4.47 -13.92 -1.34
C SER A 97 5.90 -13.89 -1.88
N LYS A 98 6.91 -13.83 -0.99
CA LYS A 98 8.33 -13.98 -1.36
C LYS A 98 8.58 -15.31 -2.07
N ALA A 99 8.13 -16.42 -1.49
CA ALA A 99 8.31 -17.74 -2.09
C ALA A 99 7.64 -17.84 -3.48
N MET A 100 6.42 -17.31 -3.62
CA MET A 100 5.72 -17.29 -4.91
C MET A 100 6.44 -16.43 -5.95
N ALA A 101 6.90 -15.24 -5.57
CA ALA A 101 7.67 -14.36 -6.44
C ALA A 101 8.97 -15.04 -6.90
N GLU A 102 9.69 -15.72 -6.00
CA GLU A 102 10.89 -16.48 -6.35
C GLU A 102 10.60 -17.57 -7.39
N VAL A 103 9.51 -18.33 -7.20
CA VAL A 103 9.09 -19.37 -8.16
C VAL A 103 8.71 -18.77 -9.52
N MET A 104 7.93 -17.68 -9.53
CA MET A 104 7.51 -17.02 -10.77
C MET A 104 8.68 -16.47 -11.58
N THR A 105 9.73 -16.04 -10.89
CA THR A 105 10.92 -15.39 -11.47
C THR A 105 12.09 -16.35 -11.69
N MET A 106 11.94 -17.63 -11.33
CA MET A 106 12.97 -18.64 -11.51
C MET A 106 13.25 -18.88 -12.99
N ASN A 107 14.53 -18.83 -13.38
CA ASN A 107 15.01 -18.99 -14.77
C ASN A 107 14.31 -18.05 -15.78
N LYS A 108 13.90 -16.86 -15.34
CA LYS A 108 13.33 -15.82 -16.21
C LYS A 108 14.42 -14.84 -16.65
N GLY A 109 14.40 -14.48 -17.93
CA GLY A 109 15.22 -13.40 -18.46
C GLY A 109 14.56 -12.04 -18.28
N ASP A 110 15.26 -10.99 -18.72
CA ASP A 110 14.83 -9.61 -18.53
C ASP A 110 13.44 -9.30 -19.10
N LYS A 111 13.09 -9.86 -20.26
CA LYS A 111 11.78 -9.64 -20.89
C LYS A 111 10.64 -10.24 -20.08
N GLU A 112 10.83 -11.47 -19.58
CA GLU A 112 9.85 -12.11 -18.72
C GLU A 112 9.73 -11.41 -17.37
N ILE A 113 10.83 -10.88 -16.82
CA ILE A 113 10.79 -10.05 -15.61
C ILE A 113 10.04 -8.74 -15.87
N ALA A 114 10.32 -8.04 -16.97
CA ALA A 114 9.58 -6.83 -17.35
C ALA A 114 8.08 -7.11 -17.50
N LYS A 115 7.72 -8.25 -18.09
CA LYS A 115 6.32 -8.70 -18.17
C LYS A 115 5.70 -8.90 -16.79
N LEU A 116 6.39 -9.59 -15.88
CA LEU A 116 5.90 -9.80 -14.51
C LEU A 116 5.73 -8.48 -13.75
N MET A 117 6.66 -7.54 -13.93
CA MET A 117 6.55 -6.21 -13.34
C MET A 117 5.37 -5.42 -13.90
N MET A 118 5.14 -5.46 -15.23
CA MET A 118 3.96 -4.86 -15.86
C MET A 118 2.67 -5.47 -15.32
N GLU A 119 2.59 -6.80 -15.22
CA GLU A 119 1.42 -7.51 -14.68
C GLU A 119 1.16 -7.19 -13.21
N GLY A 120 2.23 -7.07 -12.41
CA GLY A 120 2.18 -6.62 -11.02
C GLY A 120 1.58 -5.22 -10.89
N ASN A 121 2.08 -4.27 -11.70
CA ASN A 121 1.56 -2.90 -11.71
C ASN A 121 0.09 -2.85 -12.17
N GLN A 122 -0.25 -3.61 -13.22
CA GLN A 122 -1.64 -3.72 -13.68
C GLN A 122 -2.57 -4.26 -12.59
N LYS A 123 -2.10 -5.19 -11.76
CA LYS A 123 -2.86 -5.68 -10.61
C LYS A 123 -3.04 -4.59 -9.55
N GLY A 124 -2.00 -3.81 -9.25
CA GLY A 124 -2.06 -2.65 -8.37
C GLY A 124 -3.12 -1.63 -8.82
N VAL A 125 -3.11 -1.26 -10.12
CA VAL A 125 -4.13 -0.40 -10.74
C VAL A 125 -5.55 -0.90 -10.47
N LEU A 126 -5.79 -2.20 -10.68
CA LEU A 126 -7.12 -2.78 -10.48
C LEU A 126 -7.55 -2.76 -9.01
N GLU A 127 -6.65 -3.12 -8.09
CA GLU A 127 -6.91 -3.11 -6.65
C GLU A 127 -7.23 -1.70 -6.16
N ILE A 128 -6.37 -0.72 -6.44
CA ILE A 128 -6.55 0.66 -5.98
C ILE A 128 -7.80 1.29 -6.58
N THR A 129 -8.09 1.03 -7.86
CA THR A 129 -9.33 1.51 -8.49
C THR A 129 -10.57 0.94 -7.82
N ALA A 130 -10.57 -0.36 -7.51
CA ALA A 130 -11.68 -1.01 -6.83
C ALA A 130 -11.89 -0.46 -5.40
N GLU A 131 -10.80 -0.20 -4.67
CA GLU A 131 -10.86 0.39 -3.34
C GLU A 131 -11.31 1.85 -3.37
N LEU A 132 -10.80 2.66 -4.30
CA LEU A 132 -11.25 4.04 -4.50
C LEU A 132 -12.76 4.15 -4.76
N ASN A 133 -13.32 3.22 -5.54
CA ASN A 133 -14.75 3.19 -5.86
C ASN A 133 -15.63 2.80 -4.65
N GLN A 134 -15.07 2.06 -3.69
CA GLN A 134 -15.78 1.60 -2.48
C GLN A 134 -15.51 2.50 -1.27
N TYR A 135 -14.49 3.36 -1.35
CA TYR A 135 -14.13 4.26 -0.27
C TYR A 135 -15.16 5.39 -0.13
N GLU A 136 -15.90 5.37 0.98
CA GLU A 136 -16.94 6.35 1.30
C GLU A 136 -16.43 7.53 2.17
N GLY A 137 -15.11 7.66 2.34
CA GLY A 137 -14.51 8.78 3.07
C GLY A 137 -14.22 9.98 2.15
N ASP A 138 -14.05 11.15 2.76
CA ASP A 138 -13.87 12.43 2.07
C ASP A 138 -12.54 13.12 2.43
N ASP A 139 -11.62 12.43 3.12
CA ASP A 139 -10.31 12.99 3.44
C ASP A 139 -9.47 13.19 2.17
N GLU A 140 -9.24 14.46 1.84
CA GLU A 140 -8.53 14.86 0.62
C GLU A 140 -7.07 14.38 0.59
N GLU A 141 -6.40 14.25 1.74
CA GLU A 141 -5.00 13.81 1.81
C GLU A 141 -4.90 12.32 1.48
N ILE A 142 -5.82 11.50 1.99
CA ILE A 142 -5.90 10.07 1.68
C ILE A 142 -6.27 9.85 0.22
N LEU A 143 -7.28 10.57 -0.28
CA LEU A 143 -7.69 10.51 -1.68
C LEU A 143 -6.55 10.93 -2.62
N SER A 144 -5.78 11.97 -2.25
CA SER A 144 -4.60 12.41 -3.00
C SER A 144 -3.51 11.34 -3.02
N LEU A 145 -3.22 10.70 -1.88
CA LEU A 145 -2.24 9.62 -1.79
C LEU A 145 -2.64 8.42 -2.67
N ALA A 146 -3.91 8.00 -2.60
CA ALA A 146 -4.42 6.89 -3.40
C ALA A 146 -4.37 7.18 -4.91
N LYS A 147 -4.74 8.39 -5.33
CA LYS A 147 -4.65 8.81 -6.74
C LYS A 147 -3.20 8.88 -7.22
N ARG A 148 -2.29 9.40 -6.41
CA ARG A 148 -0.84 9.38 -6.72
C ARG A 148 -0.32 7.95 -6.89
N LEU A 149 -0.74 7.03 -6.02
CA LEU A 149 -0.36 5.62 -6.15
C LEU A 149 -0.92 5.02 -7.45
N LEU A 150 -2.20 5.25 -7.75
CA LEU A 150 -2.83 4.80 -9.00
C LEU A 150 -2.08 5.32 -10.25
N GLU A 151 -1.78 6.62 -10.31
CA GLU A 151 -1.03 7.23 -11.41
C GLU A 151 0.37 6.63 -11.55
N THR A 152 1.03 6.34 -10.41
CA THR A 152 2.35 5.71 -10.38
C THR A 152 2.30 4.29 -10.95
N GLU A 153 1.34 3.48 -10.51
CA GLU A 153 1.12 2.11 -11.00
C GLU A 153 0.81 2.10 -12.52
N GLU A 154 -0.02 3.03 -13.00
CA GLU A 154 -0.32 3.18 -14.43
C GLU A 154 0.92 3.57 -15.24
N HIS A 155 1.71 4.52 -14.74
CA HIS A 155 2.95 4.95 -15.37
C HIS A 155 3.94 3.80 -15.47
N ASN A 156 4.20 3.14 -14.35
CA ASN A 156 5.11 2.01 -14.21
C ASN A 156 4.71 0.82 -15.10
N ARG A 157 3.41 0.55 -15.24
CA ARG A 157 2.89 -0.43 -16.19
C ARG A 157 3.29 -0.08 -17.62
N GLU A 158 3.07 1.17 -18.06
CA GLU A 158 3.41 1.59 -19.42
C GLU A 158 4.93 1.59 -19.66
N GLU A 159 5.73 1.92 -18.65
CA GLU A 159 7.19 1.85 -18.74
C GLU A 159 7.69 0.42 -18.95
N PHE A 160 7.10 -0.60 -18.33
CA PHE A 160 7.51 -1.98 -18.58
C PHE A 160 6.95 -2.57 -19.87
N LYS A 161 5.76 -2.12 -20.29
CA LYS A 161 5.11 -2.57 -21.53
C LYS A 161 5.96 -2.36 -22.78
N GLN A 162 6.84 -1.36 -22.79
CA GLN A 162 7.74 -1.09 -23.92
C GLN A 162 8.79 -2.20 -24.16
N TYR A 163 8.96 -3.14 -23.23
CA TYR A 163 9.95 -4.23 -23.32
C TYR A 163 9.35 -5.57 -23.79
N LEU A 164 8.04 -5.62 -24.05
CA LEU A 164 7.31 -6.79 -24.54
C LEU A 164 7.39 -6.90 -26.07
#